data_AF-A0A9Q1BJ43-F1
#
_entry.id   AF-A0A9Q1BJ43-F1
#
_cell.length_a   1.000
_cell.length_b   1.000
_cell.length_c   1.000
_cell.angle_alpha   90.00
_cell.angle_beta   90.00
_cell.angle_gamma   90.00
#
_symmetry.space_group_name_H-M   'P 1'
#
loop_
_entity.id
_entity.type
_entity.pdbx_description
1 polymer ?
#
loop_
_entity_poly.entity_id
_entity_poly.type
_entity_poly.pdbx_seq_one_letter_code
_entity_poly.pdbx_strand_id
1 'polypeptide(L)'
;MPCQRKGAPTVVPWISVREFYWVQSSLFSDDNESVREAYERVLVWQARLGTKTPIAIECTINLIEAKLADNGQLKENHLAKLFSLALVRSITLITHSMQSGGALTPMQVLARQSGIPEWIVQFRHDTSHSVGSPSFSLAKAGVYFMISWLKDNFWDVYVPQPVSAIDEPLDYSAEDDIRDLLLAFQQQQFQTFLSGQGPSKKLKKTLKKLTDRLKSEDSRSVLFCQMKLCT
;
A
#
# COMPACT_ATOMS: atom_id res chain seq x y z
N MET A 1 -30.99 -4.47 12.38
CA MET A 1 -29.70 -4.18 13.06
C MET A 1 -28.69 -5.24 12.62
N PRO A 2 -27.87 -5.03 11.58
CA PRO A 2 -26.92 -6.05 11.17
C PRO A 2 -25.69 -5.98 12.08
N CYS A 3 -25.51 -7.04 12.86
CA CYS A 3 -24.37 -7.33 13.69
C CYS A 3 -23.09 -7.40 12.82
N GLN A 4 -22.28 -6.35 12.84
CA GLN A 4 -20.96 -6.34 12.20
C GLN A 4 -20.02 -7.23 13.03
N ARG A 5 -19.61 -8.37 12.45
CA ARG A 5 -18.60 -9.26 13.03
C ARG A 5 -17.29 -8.50 13.18
N LYS A 6 -16.86 -8.29 14.43
CA LYS A 6 -15.56 -7.71 14.82
C LYS A 6 -14.42 -8.61 14.32
N GLY A 7 -13.69 -8.19 13.28
CA GLY A 7 -12.46 -8.87 12.87
C GLY A 7 -11.19 -8.22 13.42
N ALA A 8 -10.06 -8.87 13.13
CA ALA A 8 -8.79 -8.62 13.78
C ALA A 8 -8.20 -7.21 13.54
N PRO A 9 -7.41 -6.69 14.51
CA PRO A 9 -6.74 -5.41 14.41
C PRO A 9 -5.79 -5.32 13.21
N THR A 10 -5.92 -4.27 12.38
CA THR A 10 -5.07 -4.05 11.19
C THR A 10 -4.15 -2.85 11.39
N VAL A 11 -2.84 -3.04 11.16
CA VAL A 11 -1.87 -1.94 11.21
C VAL A 11 -1.98 -1.11 9.93
N VAL A 12 -2.13 0.21 10.08
CA VAL A 12 -2.23 1.18 8.98
C VAL A 12 -1.06 2.17 9.00
N PRO A 13 -0.71 2.77 7.85
CA PRO A 13 0.44 3.67 7.77
C PRO A 13 0.13 5.14 8.10
N TRP A 14 -1.13 5.57 8.05
CA TRP A 14 -1.54 6.94 8.37
C TRP A 14 -1.79 7.12 9.88
N ILE A 15 -1.53 8.32 10.38
CA ILE A 15 -1.70 8.71 11.79
C ILE A 15 -3.17 8.97 12.14
N SER A 16 -3.98 9.36 11.16
CA SER A 16 -5.39 9.67 11.37
C SER A 16 -6.21 9.44 10.10
N VAL A 17 -7.51 9.28 10.28
CA VAL A 17 -8.49 9.23 9.17
C VAL A 17 -8.43 10.50 8.32
N ARG A 18 -8.20 11.66 8.95
CA ARG A 18 -8.04 12.93 8.24
C ARG A 18 -6.85 12.93 7.31
N GLU A 19 -5.71 12.35 7.73
CA GLU A 19 -4.54 12.20 6.86
C GLU A 19 -4.87 11.33 5.64
N PHE A 20 -5.58 10.23 5.84
CA PHE A 20 -5.98 9.35 4.73
C PHE A 20 -6.82 10.11 3.69
N TYR A 21 -7.89 10.79 4.12
CA TYR A 21 -8.76 11.52 3.19
C TYR A 21 -8.05 12.69 2.52
N TRP A 22 -7.17 13.40 3.23
CA TRP A 22 -6.35 14.45 2.63
C TRP A 22 -5.46 13.88 1.52
N VAL A 23 -4.72 12.79 1.80
CA VAL A 23 -3.89 12.13 0.78
C VAL A 23 -4.73 11.67 -0.41
N GLN A 24 -5.88 11.04 -0.19
CA GLN A 24 -6.79 10.62 -1.26
C GLN A 24 -7.21 11.82 -2.12
N SER A 25 -7.71 12.89 -1.51
CA SER A 25 -8.16 14.07 -2.26
C SER A 25 -7.04 14.72 -3.05
N SER A 26 -5.83 14.77 -2.50
CA SER A 26 -4.68 15.41 -3.11
C SER A 26 -4.08 14.57 -4.24
N LEU A 27 -3.98 13.23 -4.09
CA LEU A 27 -3.48 12.31 -5.12
C LEU A 27 -4.27 12.38 -6.43
N PHE A 28 -5.59 12.55 -6.32
CA PHE A 28 -6.51 12.59 -7.47
C PHE A 28 -6.92 14.01 -7.86
N SER A 29 -6.22 15.03 -7.36
CA SER A 29 -6.43 16.42 -7.76
C SER A 29 -5.77 16.73 -9.11
N ASP A 30 -6.20 17.83 -9.73
CA ASP A 30 -5.60 18.36 -10.95
C ASP A 30 -4.34 19.22 -10.66
N ASP A 31 -4.09 19.55 -9.39
CA ASP A 31 -2.94 20.35 -8.98
C ASP A 31 -1.69 19.48 -8.76
N ASN A 32 -0.67 19.68 -9.59
CA ASN A 32 0.56 18.90 -9.52
C ASN A 32 1.34 19.10 -8.21
N GLU A 33 1.24 20.26 -7.56
CA GLU A 33 1.89 20.48 -6.26
C GLU A 33 1.20 19.66 -5.18
N SER A 34 -0.13 19.73 -5.09
CA SER A 34 -0.93 18.88 -4.18
C SER A 34 -0.68 17.39 -4.41
N VAL A 35 -0.61 16.96 -5.67
CA VAL A 35 -0.27 15.56 -6.02
C VAL A 35 1.13 15.20 -5.52
N ARG A 36 2.12 16.09 -5.66
CA ARG A 36 3.49 15.85 -5.19
C ARG A 36 3.58 15.73 -3.67
N GLU A 37 2.92 16.61 -2.92
CA GLU A 37 2.87 16.52 -1.46
C GLU A 37 2.23 15.20 -0.99
N ALA A 38 1.15 14.79 -1.64
CA ALA A 38 0.48 13.53 -1.35
C ALA A 38 1.34 12.32 -1.71
N TYR A 39 2.04 12.37 -2.85
CA TYR A 39 3.00 11.35 -3.28
C TYR A 39 4.10 11.16 -2.23
N GLU A 40 4.74 12.24 -1.79
CA GLU A 40 5.76 12.20 -0.74
C GLU A 40 5.21 11.61 0.56
N ARG A 41 3.95 11.94 0.90
CA ARG A 41 3.31 11.37 2.09
C ARG A 41 3.11 9.86 1.98
N VAL A 42 2.71 9.37 0.82
CA VAL A 42 2.55 7.92 0.59
C VAL A 42 3.91 7.20 0.59
N LEU A 43 5.00 7.83 0.15
CA LEU A 43 6.34 7.26 0.34
C LEU A 43 6.67 7.04 1.82
N VAL A 44 6.28 7.97 2.70
CA VAL A 44 6.38 7.77 4.15
C VAL A 44 5.53 6.59 4.61
N TRP A 45 4.33 6.42 4.06
CA TRP A 45 3.48 5.26 4.36
C TRP A 45 4.15 3.94 3.95
N GLN A 46 4.78 3.90 2.78
CA GLN A 46 5.55 2.74 2.32
C GLN A 46 6.75 2.44 3.22
N ALA A 47 7.47 3.47 3.68
CA ALA A 47 8.58 3.29 4.61
C ALA A 47 8.12 2.71 5.96
N ARG A 48 6.91 3.05 6.43
CA ARG A 48 6.33 2.53 7.67
C ARG A 48 5.92 1.05 7.57
N LEU A 49 5.32 0.65 6.45
CA LEU A 49 4.78 -0.72 6.27
C LEU A 49 5.74 -1.69 5.58
N GLY A 50 6.67 -1.17 4.78
CA GLY A 50 7.54 -1.97 3.92
C GLY A 50 6.74 -2.90 3.02
N THR A 51 7.03 -4.20 3.12
CA THR A 51 6.39 -5.26 2.33
C THR A 51 4.90 -5.48 2.66
N LYS A 52 4.38 -4.84 3.71
CA LYS A 52 2.95 -4.91 4.09
C LYS A 52 2.11 -3.81 3.47
N THR A 53 2.69 -2.99 2.59
CA THR A 53 1.95 -1.94 1.89
C THR A 53 0.85 -2.58 1.03
N PRO A 54 -0.41 -2.12 1.12
CA PRO A 54 -1.47 -2.57 0.23
C PRO A 54 -1.08 -2.41 -1.24
N ILE A 55 -1.30 -3.45 -2.05
CA ILE A 55 -0.96 -3.46 -3.48
C ILE A 55 -1.57 -2.27 -4.22
N ALA A 56 -2.80 -1.87 -3.87
CA ALA A 56 -3.45 -0.71 -4.47
C ALA A 56 -2.68 0.60 -4.21
N ILE A 57 -2.12 0.78 -3.01
CA ILE A 57 -1.30 1.95 -2.66
C ILE A 57 0.03 1.90 -3.43
N GLU A 58 0.68 0.74 -3.51
CA GLU A 58 1.91 0.56 -4.31
C GLU A 58 1.67 0.83 -5.80
N CYS A 59 0.57 0.34 -6.38
CA CYS A 59 0.23 0.61 -7.77
C CYS A 59 -0.07 2.10 -7.98
N THR A 60 -0.82 2.74 -7.07
CA THR A 60 -1.14 4.16 -7.15
C THR A 60 0.13 5.00 -7.19
N ILE A 61 1.09 4.73 -6.30
CA ILE A 61 2.31 5.54 -6.21
C ILE A 61 3.19 5.40 -7.46
N ASN A 62 3.34 4.19 -7.99
CA ASN A 62 4.12 3.94 -9.21
C ASN A 62 3.52 4.67 -10.43
N LEU A 63 2.19 4.68 -10.55
CA LEU A 63 1.50 5.35 -11.65
C LEU A 63 1.56 6.88 -11.53
N ILE A 64 1.41 7.41 -10.31
CA ILE A 64 1.53 8.85 -10.04
C ILE A 64 2.97 9.32 -10.25
N GLU A 65 3.98 8.54 -9.89
CA GLU A 65 5.38 8.85 -10.17
C GLU A 65 5.62 9.06 -11.68
N ALA A 66 5.12 8.15 -12.50
CA ALA A 66 5.19 8.29 -13.96
C ALA A 66 4.45 9.54 -14.46
N LYS A 67 3.25 9.82 -13.92
CA LYS A 67 2.49 11.04 -14.25
C LYS A 67 3.27 12.31 -13.90
N LEU A 68 3.90 12.38 -12.72
CA LEU A 68 4.67 13.54 -12.26
C LEU A 68 5.97 13.73 -13.07
N ALA A 69 6.54 12.65 -13.61
CA ALA A 69 7.71 12.72 -14.48
C ALA A 69 7.42 13.35 -15.86
N ASP A 70 6.15 13.41 -16.29
CA ASP A 70 5.69 14.07 -17.52
C ASP A 70 5.59 15.60 -17.34
N ASN A 71 6.71 16.23 -17.00
CA ASN A 71 6.83 17.66 -16.73
C ASN A 71 7.51 18.45 -17.87
N GLY A 72 7.69 17.81 -19.04
CA GLY A 72 8.35 18.40 -20.21
C GLY A 72 9.89 18.38 -20.19
N GLN A 73 10.53 17.88 -19.12
CA GLN A 73 11.99 17.80 -19.03
C GLN A 73 12.57 16.53 -19.66
N LEU A 74 11.81 15.42 -19.63
CA LEU A 74 12.25 14.14 -20.15
C LEU A 74 11.90 13.99 -21.64
N LYS A 75 12.80 13.34 -22.38
CA LYS A 75 12.53 12.93 -23.77
C LYS A 75 11.40 11.89 -23.80
N GLU A 76 10.59 11.92 -24.86
CA GLU A 76 9.46 11.02 -25.06
C GLU A 76 9.84 9.53 -24.91
N ASN A 77 10.99 9.11 -25.45
CA ASN A 77 11.46 7.72 -25.31
C ASN A 77 11.72 7.30 -23.85
N HIS A 78 12.11 8.24 -22.97
CA HIS A 78 12.28 7.96 -21.54
C HIS A 78 10.93 7.91 -20.84
N LEU A 79 10.02 8.83 -21.17
CA LEU A 79 8.65 8.82 -20.66
C LEU A 79 7.93 7.53 -21.07
N ALA A 80 8.05 7.11 -22.33
CA ALA A 80 7.52 5.85 -22.83
C ALA A 80 7.94 4.66 -21.93
N LYS A 81 9.21 4.58 -21.58
CA LYS A 81 9.74 3.51 -20.72
C LYS A 81 9.20 3.60 -19.29
N LEU A 82 9.19 4.80 -18.70
CA LEU A 82 8.68 5.03 -17.34
C LEU A 82 7.20 4.67 -17.22
N PHE A 83 6.38 5.18 -18.12
CA PHE A 83 4.95 4.89 -18.17
C PHE A 83 4.68 3.40 -18.41
N SER A 84 5.41 2.78 -19.32
CA SER A 84 5.25 1.36 -19.62
C SER A 84 5.60 0.48 -18.43
N LEU A 85 6.70 0.79 -17.73
CA LEU A 85 7.11 0.05 -16.54
C LEU A 85 6.09 0.19 -15.41
N ALA A 86 5.65 1.42 -15.13
CA ALA A 86 4.64 1.68 -14.11
C ALA A 86 3.32 0.94 -14.40
N LEU A 87 2.86 0.99 -15.65
CA LEU A 87 1.65 0.32 -16.10
C LEU A 87 1.77 -1.20 -15.99
N VAL A 88 2.81 -1.80 -16.58
CA VAL A 88 3.05 -3.25 -16.59
C VAL A 88 3.18 -3.79 -15.18
N ARG A 89 3.93 -3.10 -14.31
CA ARG A 89 4.09 -3.51 -12.91
C ARG A 89 2.76 -3.47 -12.17
N SER A 90 1.97 -2.41 -12.34
CA SER A 90 0.67 -2.26 -11.68
C SER A 90 -0.33 -3.32 -12.11
N ILE A 91 -0.47 -3.57 -13.42
CA ILE A 91 -1.34 -4.64 -13.95
C ILE A 91 -0.90 -6.00 -13.41
N THR A 92 0.41 -6.26 -13.38
CA THR A 92 0.94 -7.53 -12.88
C THR A 92 0.58 -7.70 -11.39
N LEU A 93 0.82 -6.69 -10.55
CA LEU A 93 0.51 -6.77 -9.13
C LEU A 93 -1.00 -6.95 -8.86
N ILE A 94 -1.85 -6.17 -9.53
CA ILE A 94 -3.30 -6.27 -9.39
C ILE A 94 -3.79 -7.64 -9.86
N THR A 95 -3.36 -8.10 -11.02
CA THR A 95 -3.84 -9.39 -11.54
C THR A 95 -3.34 -10.57 -10.71
N HIS A 96 -2.14 -10.47 -10.13
CA HIS A 96 -1.66 -11.45 -9.15
C HIS A 96 -2.48 -11.45 -7.86
N SER A 97 -2.86 -10.28 -7.32
CA SER A 97 -3.67 -10.20 -6.09
C SER A 97 -5.09 -10.75 -6.27
N MET A 98 -5.58 -10.78 -7.51
CA MET A 98 -6.89 -11.33 -7.85
C MET A 98 -6.88 -12.83 -8.12
N GLN A 99 -5.70 -13.46 -8.21
CA GLN A 99 -5.62 -14.92 -8.30
C GLN A 99 -6.19 -15.54 -7.04
N SER A 100 -7.21 -16.37 -7.18
CA SER A 100 -7.68 -17.21 -6.09
C SER A 100 -6.72 -18.40 -5.95
N GLY A 101 -6.44 -18.85 -4.72
CA GLY A 101 -5.46 -19.91 -4.40
C GLY A 101 -5.77 -21.32 -4.93
N GLY A 102 -6.61 -21.45 -5.96
CA GLY A 102 -6.86 -22.65 -6.72
C GLY A 102 -6.12 -22.63 -8.07
N ALA A 103 -6.85 -22.91 -9.15
CA ALA A 103 -6.28 -22.91 -10.50
C ALA A 103 -5.89 -21.51 -10.97
N LEU A 104 -4.74 -21.40 -11.64
CA LEU A 104 -4.29 -20.17 -12.27
C LEU A 104 -5.31 -19.72 -13.31
N THR A 105 -5.93 -18.57 -13.05
CA THR A 105 -6.88 -17.96 -13.99
C THR A 105 -6.12 -17.07 -14.96
N PRO A 106 -6.37 -17.13 -16.28
CA PRO A 106 -5.70 -16.26 -17.23
C PRO A 106 -5.93 -14.78 -16.89
N MET A 107 -4.88 -13.96 -17.01
CA MET A 107 -4.90 -12.54 -16.69
C MET A 107 -6.01 -11.76 -17.43
N GLN A 108 -6.28 -12.12 -18.69
CA GLN A 108 -7.36 -11.52 -19.48
C GLN A 108 -8.75 -11.74 -18.85
N VAL A 109 -8.97 -12.91 -18.24
CA VAL A 109 -10.23 -13.24 -17.56
C VAL A 109 -10.37 -12.41 -16.29
N LEU A 110 -9.30 -12.30 -15.49
CA LEU A 110 -9.30 -11.50 -14.26
C LEU A 110 -9.52 -10.00 -14.55
N ALA A 111 -8.84 -9.47 -15.56
CA ALA A 111 -9.02 -8.07 -15.98
C ALA A 111 -10.45 -7.78 -16.42
N ARG A 112 -11.04 -8.68 -17.23
CA ARG A 112 -12.44 -8.54 -17.68
C ARG A 112 -13.43 -8.56 -16.51
N GLN A 113 -13.23 -9.44 -15.52
CA GLN A 113 -14.04 -9.48 -14.30
C GLN A 113 -13.95 -8.20 -13.47
N SER A 114 -12.86 -7.45 -13.64
CA SER A 114 -12.54 -6.23 -12.90
C SER A 114 -12.88 -4.94 -13.65
N GLY A 115 -13.45 -5.06 -14.87
CA GLY A 115 -13.69 -3.91 -15.74
C GLY A 115 -12.42 -3.28 -16.34
N ILE A 116 -11.27 -3.96 -16.30
CA ILE A 116 -10.03 -3.50 -16.94
C ILE A 116 -10.05 -3.91 -18.42
N PRO A 117 -9.90 -2.97 -19.38
CA PRO A 117 -9.89 -3.24 -20.81
C PRO A 117 -8.82 -4.25 -21.23
N GLU A 118 -9.17 -5.10 -22.19
CA GLU A 118 -8.28 -6.16 -22.69
C GLU A 118 -6.99 -5.63 -23.31
N TRP A 119 -7.04 -4.45 -23.96
CA TRP A 119 -5.85 -3.83 -24.56
C TRP A 119 -4.80 -3.43 -23.52
N ILE A 120 -5.21 -3.12 -22.28
CA ILE A 120 -4.28 -2.79 -21.17
C ILE A 120 -3.51 -4.05 -20.76
N VAL A 121 -4.19 -5.20 -20.73
CA VAL A 121 -3.56 -6.50 -20.47
C VAL A 121 -2.65 -6.90 -21.63
N GLN A 122 -3.09 -6.68 -22.87
CA GLN A 122 -2.31 -6.96 -24.07
C GLN A 122 -1.02 -6.11 -24.12
N PHE A 123 -1.08 -4.86 -23.65
CA PHE A 123 0.09 -3.99 -23.55
C PHE A 123 1.26 -4.63 -22.77
N ARG A 124 0.98 -5.39 -21.70
CA ARG A 124 2.02 -6.14 -20.96
C ARG A 124 2.65 -7.21 -21.83
N HIS A 125 1.83 -7.97 -22.56
CA HIS A 125 2.32 -9.01 -23.46
C HIS A 125 3.22 -8.40 -24.54
N ASP A 126 2.78 -7.29 -25.13
CA ASP A 126 3.50 -6.63 -26.21
C ASP A 126 4.82 -6.00 -25.74
N THR A 127 4.83 -5.40 -24.55
CA THR A 127 6.05 -4.81 -23.97
C THR A 127 7.08 -5.86 -23.55
N SER A 128 6.63 -7.08 -23.24
CA SER A 128 7.50 -8.17 -22.75
C SER A 128 8.00 -9.09 -23.87
N HIS A 129 7.26 -9.23 -24.97
CA HIS A 129 7.52 -10.21 -26.03
C HIS A 129 7.65 -9.64 -27.45
N SER A 130 7.32 -8.37 -27.72
CA SER A 130 7.50 -7.77 -29.06
C SER A 130 8.63 -6.73 -29.12
N VAL A 131 9.28 -6.71 -30.29
CA VAL A 131 10.53 -6.02 -30.65
C VAL A 131 10.31 -4.51 -30.93
N GLY A 132 9.44 -3.85 -30.17
CA GLY A 132 9.10 -2.43 -30.37
C GLY A 132 9.21 -1.62 -29.07
N SER A 133 9.68 -0.38 -29.18
CA SER A 133 9.51 0.58 -28.07
C SER A 133 8.02 0.78 -27.83
N PRO A 134 7.51 0.66 -26.59
CA PRO A 134 6.11 0.88 -26.31
C PRO A 134 5.70 2.30 -26.70
N SER A 135 4.54 2.44 -27.36
CA SER A 135 3.99 3.74 -27.74
C SER A 135 3.73 4.58 -26.48
N PHE A 136 4.35 5.75 -26.38
CA PHE A 136 4.16 6.65 -25.24
C PHE A 136 2.69 7.01 -25.06
N SER A 137 1.98 7.39 -26.12
CA SER A 137 0.56 7.73 -26.07
C SER A 137 -0.31 6.60 -25.54
N LEU A 138 -0.03 5.36 -25.93
CA LEU A 138 -0.77 4.19 -25.45
C LEU A 138 -0.45 3.89 -23.97
N ALA A 139 0.83 3.96 -23.59
CA ALA A 139 1.25 3.79 -22.20
C ALA A 139 0.63 4.86 -21.29
N LYS A 140 0.61 6.12 -21.76
CA LYS A 140 -0.03 7.25 -21.09
C LYS A 140 -1.52 6.98 -20.89
N ALA A 141 -2.26 6.65 -21.95
CA ALA A 141 -3.68 6.31 -21.82
C ALA A 141 -3.92 5.19 -20.79
N GLY A 142 -3.08 4.16 -20.77
CA GLY A 142 -3.20 3.04 -19.83
C GLY A 142 -2.93 3.46 -18.38
N VAL A 143 -1.92 4.29 -18.14
CA VAL A 143 -1.62 4.84 -16.80
C VAL A 143 -2.80 5.66 -16.28
N TYR A 144 -3.33 6.59 -17.08
CA TYR A 144 -4.47 7.42 -16.67
C TYR A 144 -5.72 6.57 -16.40
N PHE A 145 -5.99 5.56 -17.23
CA PHE A 145 -7.07 4.60 -16.97
C PHE A 145 -6.88 3.90 -15.61
N MET A 146 -5.69 3.34 -15.36
CA MET A 146 -5.43 2.59 -14.13
C MET A 146 -5.47 3.46 -12.87
N ILE A 147 -5.05 4.73 -12.96
CA ILE A 147 -5.20 5.71 -11.86
C ILE A 147 -6.69 5.90 -11.54
N SER A 148 -7.53 6.14 -12.55
CA SER A 148 -8.99 6.28 -12.36
C SER A 148 -9.59 4.99 -11.80
N TRP A 149 -9.20 3.84 -12.34
CA TRP A 149 -9.69 2.55 -11.88
C TRP A 149 -9.35 2.30 -10.40
N LEU A 150 -8.12 2.62 -9.96
CA LEU A 150 -7.71 2.50 -8.56
C LEU A 150 -8.48 3.45 -7.64
N LYS A 151 -8.78 4.67 -8.11
CA LYS A 151 -9.63 5.60 -7.39
C LYS A 151 -10.99 4.97 -7.11
N ASP A 152 -11.65 4.49 -8.16
CA ASP A 152 -13.02 3.99 -8.08
C ASP A 152 -13.14 2.64 -7.36
N ASN A 153 -12.13 1.76 -7.46
CA ASN A 153 -12.21 0.39 -6.95
C ASN A 153 -11.49 0.17 -5.61
N PHE A 154 -10.64 1.10 -5.19
CA PHE A 154 -9.93 1.01 -3.91
C PHE A 154 -10.15 2.26 -3.06
N TRP A 155 -9.73 3.44 -3.52
CA TRP A 155 -9.69 4.63 -2.65
C TRP A 155 -11.08 5.11 -2.24
N ASP A 156 -12.03 5.18 -3.18
CA ASP A 156 -13.40 5.66 -2.92
C ASP A 156 -14.25 4.63 -2.17
N VAL A 157 -13.88 3.35 -2.23
CA VAL A 157 -14.56 2.25 -1.54
C VAL A 157 -14.00 2.02 -0.14
N TYR A 158 -12.73 2.38 0.08
CA TYR A 158 -12.05 2.16 1.35
C TYR A 158 -12.53 3.15 2.41
N VAL A 159 -13.04 2.63 3.52
CA VAL A 159 -13.45 3.43 4.69
C VAL A 159 -12.38 3.29 5.77
N PRO A 160 -11.52 4.30 5.99
CA PRO A 160 -10.54 4.27 7.07
C PRO A 160 -11.29 4.32 8.41
N GLN A 161 -10.94 3.39 9.31
CA GLN A 161 -11.52 3.37 10.65
C GLN A 161 -10.92 4.50 11.49
N PRO A 162 -11.72 5.22 12.30
CA PRO A 162 -11.21 6.23 13.23
C PRO A 162 -10.16 5.60 14.14
N VAL A 163 -8.97 6.20 14.16
CA VAL A 163 -8.00 5.97 15.22
C VAL A 163 -8.66 6.52 16.47
N SER A 164 -9.00 5.65 17.43
CA SER A 164 -9.65 6.07 18.67
C SER A 164 -8.88 7.24 19.27
N ALA A 165 -9.56 8.38 19.46
CA ALA A 165 -8.96 9.54 20.09
C ALA A 165 -8.41 9.12 21.45
N ILE A 166 -7.17 9.53 21.72
CA ILE A 166 -6.49 9.40 23.01
C ILE A 166 -7.10 10.43 23.97
N ASP A 167 -8.42 10.37 24.21
CA ASP A 167 -9.16 11.37 25.00
C ASP A 167 -9.74 10.79 26.30
N GLU A 168 -9.56 9.51 26.59
CA GLU A 168 -9.64 9.02 27.98
C GLU A 168 -8.28 9.24 28.66
N PRO A 169 -8.22 9.59 29.96
CA PRO A 169 -6.97 9.61 30.70
C PRO A 169 -6.39 8.20 30.66
N LEU A 170 -5.46 7.98 29.73
CA LEU A 170 -4.76 6.72 29.60
C LEU A 170 -4.04 6.47 30.92
N ASP A 171 -4.23 5.28 31.47
CA ASP A 171 -3.30 4.73 32.43
C ASP A 171 -1.95 4.53 31.72
N TYR A 172 -1.14 5.60 31.68
CA TYR A 172 0.17 5.64 31.05
C TYR A 172 1.10 4.56 31.59
N SER A 173 0.80 3.97 32.75
CA SER A 173 1.55 2.84 33.30
C SER A 173 1.53 1.62 32.37
N ALA A 174 0.43 1.35 31.67
CA ALA A 174 0.33 0.21 30.74
C ALA A 174 0.96 0.49 29.37
N GLU A 175 1.05 1.78 28.98
CA GLU A 175 1.72 2.20 27.74
C GLU A 175 3.24 2.22 27.89
N ASP A 176 3.75 2.57 29.07
CA ASP A 176 5.19 2.55 29.36
C ASP A 176 5.75 1.14 29.21
N ASP A 177 5.00 0.11 29.63
CA ASP A 177 5.38 -1.29 29.42
C ASP A 177 5.54 -1.63 27.93
N ILE A 178 4.62 -1.18 27.08
CA ILE A 178 4.61 -1.45 25.64
C ILE A 178 5.71 -0.64 24.95
N ARG A 179 5.88 0.63 25.33
CA ARG A 179 6.93 1.52 24.84
C ARG A 179 8.31 0.97 25.19
N ASP A 180 8.51 0.50 26.41
CA ASP A 180 9.76 -0.11 26.86
C ASP A 180 10.03 -1.43 26.15
N LEU A 181 9.00 -2.25 25.94
CA LEU A 181 9.13 -3.48 25.15
C LEU A 181 9.46 -3.19 23.68
N LEU A 182 8.90 -2.14 23.07
CA LEU A 182 9.20 -1.70 21.71
C LEU A 182 10.63 -1.17 21.60
N LEU A 183 11.05 -0.29 22.51
CA LEU A 183 12.41 0.24 22.57
C LEU A 183 13.43 -0.88 22.77
N ALA A 184 13.16 -1.80 23.70
CA ALA A 184 14.02 -2.96 23.93
C ALA A 184 14.09 -3.90 22.72
N PHE A 185 12.99 -4.06 21.98
CA PHE A 185 12.97 -4.85 20.75
C PHE A 185 13.79 -4.18 19.64
N GLN A 186 13.60 -2.88 19.41
CA GLN A 186 14.32 -2.10 18.40
C GLN A 186 15.83 -2.08 18.68
N GLN A 187 16.24 -1.82 19.93
CA GLN A 187 17.64 -1.87 20.32
C GLN A 187 18.26 -3.25 20.09
N GLN A 188 17.53 -4.33 20.37
CA GLN A 188 18.04 -5.70 20.16
C GLN A 188 18.09 -6.09 18.67
N GLN A 189 17.15 -5.62 17.85
CA GLN A 189 17.21 -5.77 16.39
C GLN A 189 18.45 -5.08 15.83
N PHE A 190 18.71 -3.84 16.26
CA PHE A 190 19.87 -3.06 15.82
C PHE A 190 21.20 -3.73 16.21
N GLN A 191 21.31 -4.27 17.43
CA GLN A 191 22.50 -5.02 17.86
C GLN A 191 22.69 -6.34 17.10
N THR A 192 21.60 -7.04 16.79
CA THR A 192 21.62 -8.26 15.97
C THR A 192 22.10 -7.96 14.54
N PHE A 193 21.66 -6.82 13.98
CA PHE A 193 22.11 -6.33 12.69
C PHE A 193 23.60 -5.99 12.68
N LEU A 194 24.09 -5.24 13.69
CA LEU A 194 25.52 -4.89 13.80
C LEU A 194 26.43 -6.11 14.01
N SER A 195 25.96 -7.13 14.72
CA SER A 195 26.75 -8.34 15.02
C SER A 195 26.73 -9.39 13.90
N GLY A 196 25.87 -9.24 12.88
CA GLY A 196 25.76 -10.19 11.77
C GLY A 196 25.26 -11.58 12.16
N GLN A 197 24.75 -11.75 13.39
CA GLN A 197 24.27 -13.03 13.91
C GLN A 197 22.75 -13.13 13.78
N GLY A 198 22.22 -14.36 13.77
CA GLY A 198 20.79 -14.61 13.75
C GLY A 198 20.06 -14.10 15.02
N PRO A 199 18.72 -14.07 15.01
CA PRO A 199 17.92 -13.49 16.09
C PRO A 199 18.17 -14.19 17.44
N SER A 200 18.71 -13.42 18.39
CA SER A 200 19.03 -13.88 19.75
C SER A 200 17.81 -14.43 20.49
N LYS A 201 18.02 -15.39 21.40
CA LYS A 201 16.96 -15.92 22.28
C LYS A 201 16.27 -14.80 23.08
N LYS A 202 17.01 -13.74 23.43
CA LYS A 202 16.50 -12.55 24.14
C LYS A 202 15.49 -11.79 23.27
N LEU A 203 15.82 -11.59 21.99
CA LEU A 203 14.99 -10.90 21.01
C LEU A 203 13.67 -11.63 20.75
N LYS A 204 13.72 -12.96 20.60
CA LYS A 204 12.51 -13.79 20.45
C LYS A 204 11.61 -13.72 21.68
N LYS A 205 12.19 -13.64 22.88
CA LYS A 205 11.45 -13.51 24.14
C LYS A 205 10.80 -12.14 24.29
N THR A 206 11.49 -11.06 23.93
CA THR A 206 10.93 -9.70 23.92
C THR A 206 9.80 -9.58 22.91
N LEU A 207 9.97 -10.11 21.69
CA LEU A 207 8.92 -10.13 20.67
C LEU A 207 7.68 -10.91 21.14
N LYS A 208 7.86 -12.05 21.80
CA LYS A 208 6.75 -12.83 22.37
C LYS A 208 6.00 -12.04 23.43
N LYS A 209 6.70 -11.39 24.37
CA LYS A 209 6.09 -10.52 25.40
C LYS A 209 5.32 -9.35 24.80
N LEU A 210 5.90 -8.68 23.79
CA LEU A 210 5.25 -7.59 23.07
C LEU A 210 3.96 -8.09 22.39
N THR A 211 4.03 -9.25 21.73
CA THR A 211 2.89 -9.86 21.03
C THR A 211 1.79 -10.28 22.00
N ASP A 212 2.15 -10.84 23.16
CA ASP A 212 1.20 -11.25 24.19
C ASP A 212 0.52 -10.04 24.83
N ARG A 213 1.25 -8.93 25.05
CA ARG A 213 0.68 -7.70 25.61
C ARG A 213 -0.25 -7.00 24.61
N LEU A 214 0.11 -6.95 23.33
CA LEU A 214 -0.77 -6.42 22.27
C LEU A 214 -2.07 -7.23 22.07
N LYS A 215 -2.15 -8.48 22.56
CA LYS A 215 -3.35 -9.34 22.48
C LYS A 215 -4.29 -9.24 23.70
N SER A 216 -3.83 -8.62 24.78
CA SER A 216 -4.57 -8.49 26.03
C SER A 216 -5.72 -7.47 25.94
N GLU A 217 -6.72 -7.57 26.82
CA GLU A 217 -7.98 -6.82 26.74
C GLU A 217 -7.85 -5.31 26.84
N ASP A 218 -6.92 -4.79 27.64
CA ASP A 218 -6.75 -3.34 27.83
C ASP A 218 -6.20 -2.62 26.59
N SER A 219 -5.55 -3.36 25.67
CA SER A 219 -5.00 -2.83 24.42
C SER A 219 -6.00 -2.89 23.25
N ARG A 220 -7.19 -3.47 23.47
CA ARG A 220 -8.19 -3.72 22.42
C ARG A 220 -9.00 -2.49 22.03
N SER A 221 -8.89 -1.38 22.76
CA SER A 221 -9.48 -0.09 22.38
C SER A 221 -8.87 0.49 21.10
N VAL A 222 -7.71 -0.01 20.66
CA VAL A 222 -6.87 0.69 19.69
C VAL A 222 -7.07 0.24 18.23
N LEU A 223 -7.65 -0.93 17.93
CA LEU A 223 -7.44 -1.50 16.59
C LEU A 223 -8.63 -2.31 16.01
N PHE A 224 -9.20 -1.81 14.90
CA PHE A 224 -10.37 -2.33 14.18
C PHE A 224 -10.03 -3.04 12.83
N CYS A 225 -11.08 -3.63 12.24
CA CYS A 225 -11.15 -4.79 11.34
C CYS A 225 -10.94 -4.56 9.81
N GLN A 226 -10.43 -5.61 9.15
CA GLN A 226 -10.15 -5.88 7.71
C GLN A 226 -11.18 -5.50 6.63
N MET A 227 -10.66 -5.24 5.41
CA MET A 227 -11.27 -5.65 4.13
C MET A 227 -10.25 -6.28 3.15
N LYS A 228 -10.77 -7.23 2.36
CA LYS A 228 -10.11 -7.95 1.27
C LYS A 228 -9.76 -7.00 0.12
N LEU A 229 -8.48 -6.65 0.03
CA LEU A 229 -7.69 -6.40 -1.19
C LEU A 229 -6.18 -6.40 -0.86
N CYS A 230 -5.81 -6.78 0.37
CA CYS A 230 -4.45 -6.80 0.89
C CYS A 230 -3.95 -8.25 1.01
N THR A 231 -3.63 -8.87 -0.12
CA THR A 231 -2.67 -9.98 -0.19
C THR A 231 -1.94 -9.90 -1.50
#